data_AF-A0A3Q3JTT0-F1
#
_entry.id   AF-A0A3Q3JTT0-F1
#
_cell.length_a   1.000
_cell.length_b   1.000
_cell.length_c   1.000
_cell.angle_alpha   90.00
_cell.angle_beta   90.00
_cell.angle_gamma   90.00
#
_symmetry.space_group_name_H-M   'P 1'
#
loop_
_entity.id
_entity.type
_entity.pdbx_description
1 polymer ?
#
loop_
_entity_poly.entity_id
_entity_poly.type
_entity_poly.pdbx_seq_one_letter_code
_entity_poly.pdbx_strand_id
1 'polypeptide(L)'
;MSFVPGQPVTAVVQRIEIQKLQQGDNLILGFSIGGGIDQDPGQNPFSEDKTDKGIYVTRITPGGPADVAGLMMGDKIMQVNGWDMTMVTHDRARKRLTKKNEGVVRLLVTRKSLEEVVKQSMNKYPRQ
;
A
#
# COMPACT_ATOMS: atom_id res chain seq x y z
N MET A 1 7.89 13.95 -16.67
CA MET A 1 6.83 13.09 -17.24
C MET A 1 5.68 14.00 -17.64
N SER A 2 5.22 13.94 -18.90
CA SER A 2 4.11 14.76 -19.40
C SER A 2 2.78 14.05 -19.18
N PHE A 3 1.90 14.64 -18.38
CA PHE A 3 0.52 14.21 -18.22
C PHE A 3 -0.24 14.47 -19.53
N VAL A 4 -0.88 13.44 -20.10
CA VAL A 4 -1.74 13.57 -21.30
C VAL A 4 -3.20 13.53 -20.83
N PRO A 5 -3.95 14.65 -20.98
CA PRO A 5 -5.38 14.68 -20.63
C PRO A 5 -6.17 13.61 -21.40
N GLY A 6 -7.03 12.86 -20.69
CA GLY A 6 -7.89 11.83 -21.28
C GLY A 6 -7.36 10.40 -21.19
N GLN A 7 -6.14 10.19 -20.70
CA GLN A 7 -5.65 8.83 -20.41
C GLN A 7 -6.33 8.31 -19.13
N PRO A 8 -7.07 7.18 -19.15
CA PRO A 8 -7.68 6.65 -17.94
C PRO A 8 -6.59 6.28 -16.94
N VAL A 9 -6.67 6.87 -15.74
CA VAL A 9 -5.81 6.48 -14.61
C VAL A 9 -6.33 5.14 -14.08
N THR A 10 -5.96 4.05 -14.73
CA THR A 10 -6.19 2.70 -14.20
C THR A 10 -5.14 2.40 -13.15
N ALA A 11 -5.39 2.83 -11.92
CA ALA A 11 -4.67 2.30 -10.77
C ALA A 11 -5.13 0.86 -10.56
N VAL A 12 -4.19 -0.09 -10.63
CA VAL A 12 -4.48 -1.50 -10.36
C VAL A 12 -4.43 -1.70 -8.86
N VAL A 13 -5.58 -2.01 -8.28
CA VAL A 13 -5.71 -2.24 -6.84
C VAL A 13 -5.77 -3.72 -6.51
N GLN A 14 -5.06 -4.14 -5.47
CA GLN A 14 -5.11 -5.47 -4.90
C GLN A 14 -5.72 -5.39 -3.50
N ARG A 15 -6.63 -6.33 -3.19
CA ARG A 15 -7.17 -6.51 -1.83
C ARG A 15 -6.34 -7.57 -1.12
N ILE A 16 -5.87 -7.26 0.09
CA ILE A 16 -5.07 -8.15 0.91
C ILE A 16 -5.70 -8.22 2.30
N GLU A 17 -5.96 -9.42 2.80
CA GLU A 17 -6.48 -9.64 4.14
C GLU A 17 -5.39 -10.28 5.00
N ILE A 18 -5.03 -9.62 6.10
CA ILE A 18 -3.99 -10.05 7.03
C ILE A 18 -4.63 -10.37 8.37
N GLN A 19 -4.49 -11.62 8.82
CA GLN A 19 -4.79 -11.98 10.21
C GLN A 19 -3.59 -11.64 11.08
N LYS A 20 -3.78 -10.84 12.13
CA LYS A 20 -2.70 -10.49 13.05
C LYS A 20 -2.27 -11.72 13.84
N LEU A 21 -0.97 -11.83 14.06
CA LEU A 21 -0.37 -12.88 14.88
C LEU A 21 -0.20 -12.37 16.31
N GLN A 22 -0.64 -13.17 17.28
CA GLN A 22 -0.36 -12.92 18.69
C GLN A 22 1.14 -13.19 18.97
N GLN A 23 1.84 -12.18 19.47
CA GLN A 23 3.23 -12.27 19.91
C GLN A 23 3.36 -11.60 21.28
N GLY A 24 3.47 -12.41 22.33
CA GLY A 24 3.35 -11.94 23.71
C GLY A 24 1.97 -11.32 23.94
N ASP A 25 1.93 -10.09 24.48
CA ASP A 25 0.68 -9.34 24.71
C ASP A 25 0.21 -8.52 23.49
N ASN A 26 0.91 -8.59 22.35
CA ASN A 26 0.66 -7.76 21.18
C ASN A 26 0.16 -8.57 19.97
N LEU A 27 -0.64 -7.90 19.14
CA LEU A 27 -1.02 -8.39 17.82
C LEU A 27 -0.14 -7.70 16.76
N ILE A 28 0.62 -8.49 16.00
CA ILE A 28 1.55 -7.98 14.97
C ILE A 28 1.06 -8.32 13.56
N LEU A 29 1.41 -7.45 12.61
CA LEU A 29 1.13 -7.64 11.19
C LEU A 29 2.33 -8.18 10.39
N GLY A 30 3.55 -7.97 10.89
CA GLY A 30 4.77 -8.43 10.20
C GLY A 30 5.21 -7.55 9.03
N PHE A 31 4.94 -6.24 9.07
CA PHE A 31 5.49 -5.27 8.10
C PHE A 31 5.71 -3.89 8.74
N SER A 32 6.47 -3.04 8.04
CA SER A 32 6.71 -1.64 8.40
C SER A 32 6.13 -0.69 7.35
N ILE A 33 5.74 0.50 7.79
CA ILE A 33 5.26 1.57 6.91
C ILE A 33 6.21 2.77 6.90
N GLY A 34 6.14 3.56 5.84
CA GLY A 34 6.78 4.88 5.70
C GLY A 34 5.84 5.85 4.97
N GLY A 35 6.18 7.14 5.00
CA GLY A 35 5.37 8.21 4.42
C GLY A 35 4.29 8.74 5.35
N GLY A 36 3.35 9.49 4.79
CA GLY A 36 2.38 10.32 5.51
C GLY A 36 2.53 11.79 5.17
N ILE A 37 1.44 12.56 5.27
CA ILE A 37 1.40 13.97 4.86
C ILE A 37 2.35 14.89 5.64
N ASP A 38 2.70 14.46 6.84
CA ASP A 38 3.59 15.08 7.81
C ASP A 38 5.06 14.64 7.68
N GLN A 39 5.38 13.77 6.71
CA GLN A 39 6.74 13.30 6.45
C GLN A 39 7.32 13.95 5.18
N ASP A 40 8.65 13.92 5.05
CA ASP A 40 9.35 14.33 3.82
C ASP A 40 9.18 13.26 2.72
N PRO A 41 8.41 13.54 1.65
CA PRO A 41 8.20 12.56 0.57
C PRO A 41 9.47 12.34 -0.27
N GLY A 42 10.44 13.26 -0.24
CA GLY A 42 11.71 13.13 -0.97
C GLY A 42 12.54 11.93 -0.51
N GLN A 43 12.38 11.50 0.75
CA GLN A 43 13.08 10.34 1.33
C GLN A 43 12.44 9.00 0.96
N ASN A 44 11.26 8.98 0.35
CA ASN A 44 10.58 7.73 0.01
C ASN A 44 11.20 7.10 -1.26
N PRO A 45 11.87 5.93 -1.17
CA PRO A 45 12.49 5.31 -2.34
C PRO A 45 11.46 4.59 -3.23
N PHE A 46 10.24 4.34 -2.74
CA PHE A 46 9.23 3.53 -3.44
C PHE A 46 8.35 4.36 -4.38
N SER A 47 8.25 5.67 -4.15
CA SER A 47 7.53 6.59 -5.06
C SER A 47 8.44 7.14 -6.16
N GLU A 48 7.93 7.15 -7.40
CA GLU A 48 8.52 7.90 -8.52
C GLU A 48 8.21 9.39 -8.43
N ASP A 49 7.02 9.73 -7.95
CA ASP A 49 6.64 11.10 -7.64
C ASP A 49 7.16 11.44 -6.24
N LYS A 50 8.23 12.26 -6.19
CA LYS A 50 8.83 12.72 -4.93
C LYS A 50 7.99 13.74 -4.17
N THR A 51 6.80 14.05 -4.65
CA THR A 51 5.79 14.81 -3.92
C THR A 51 4.72 13.91 -3.28
N ASP A 52 4.73 12.61 -3.58
CA ASP A 52 3.75 11.64 -3.07
C ASP A 52 3.92 11.38 -1.57
N LYS A 53 2.89 11.77 -0.82
CA LYS A 53 2.82 11.67 0.65
C LYS A 53 2.07 10.44 1.15
N GLY A 54 1.77 9.48 0.27
CA GLY A 54 1.05 8.26 0.63
C GLY A 54 1.79 7.37 1.64
N ILE A 55 1.08 6.34 2.11
CA ILE A 55 1.63 5.34 3.02
C ILE A 55 2.16 4.15 2.22
N TYR A 56 3.42 3.80 2.43
CA TYR A 56 4.11 2.72 1.71
C TYR A 56 4.61 1.64 2.65
N VAL A 57 4.59 0.40 2.18
CA VAL A 57 5.24 -0.72 2.86
C VAL A 57 6.75 -0.62 2.65
N THR A 58 7.50 -0.44 3.73
CA THR A 58 8.97 -0.25 3.67
C THR A 58 9.74 -1.52 4.00
N ARG A 59 9.10 -2.47 4.67
CA ARG A 59 9.69 -3.77 5.04
C ARG A 59 8.60 -4.82 5.23
N ILE A 60 8.89 -6.05 4.85
CA ILE A 60 8.10 -7.25 5.17
C ILE A 60 8.95 -8.16 6.05
N THR A 61 8.36 -8.73 7.10
CA THR A 61 8.99 -9.79 7.90
C THR A 61 8.78 -11.13 7.19
N PRO A 62 9.84 -11.83 6.77
CA PRO A 62 9.72 -13.13 6.10
C PRO A 62 8.97 -14.16 6.95
N GLY A 63 8.02 -14.88 6.34
CA GLY A 63 7.14 -15.85 7.01
C GLY A 63 6.13 -15.22 7.97
N GLY A 64 6.10 -13.89 8.09
CA GLY A 64 5.13 -13.17 8.91
C GLY A 64 3.74 -13.08 8.26
N PRO A 65 2.73 -12.58 8.98
CA PRO A 65 1.36 -12.57 8.48
C PRO A 65 1.17 -11.78 7.18
N ALA A 66 1.83 -10.63 7.04
CA ALA A 66 1.79 -9.82 5.82
C ALA A 66 2.44 -10.52 4.62
N ASP A 67 3.54 -11.24 4.85
CA ASP A 67 4.25 -12.00 3.81
C ASP A 67 3.35 -13.13 3.28
N VAL A 68 2.77 -13.92 4.20
CA VAL A 68 1.84 -15.01 3.88
C VAL A 68 0.60 -14.50 3.14
N ALA A 69 0.12 -13.30 3.47
CA ALA A 69 -1.00 -12.66 2.79
C ALA A 69 -0.65 -12.08 1.41
N GLY A 70 0.62 -12.07 1.01
CA GLY A 70 1.09 -11.56 -0.29
C GLY A 70 1.27 -10.04 -0.36
N LEU A 71 1.40 -9.37 0.80
CA LEU A 71 1.82 -7.97 0.86
C LEU A 71 3.31 -7.86 0.49
N MET A 72 3.65 -6.90 -0.35
CA MET A 72 5.02 -6.73 -0.84
C MET A 72 5.60 -5.37 -0.42
N MET A 73 6.93 -5.33 -0.33
CA MET A 73 7.66 -4.07 -0.17
C MET A 73 7.39 -3.16 -1.37
N GLY A 74 7.16 -1.87 -1.11
CA GLY A 74 6.81 -0.89 -2.14
C GLY A 74 5.32 -0.79 -2.45
N ASP A 75 4.48 -1.67 -1.90
CA ASP A 75 3.02 -1.51 -2.00
C ASP A 75 2.58 -0.19 -1.37
N LYS A 76 1.77 0.58 -2.10
CA LYS A 76 1.13 1.80 -1.59
C LYS A 76 -0.21 1.44 -0.96
N ILE A 77 -0.39 1.74 0.32
CA ILE A 77 -1.62 1.45 1.05
C ILE A 77 -2.63 2.57 0.79
N MET A 78 -3.71 2.23 0.11
CA MET A 78 -4.81 3.14 -0.21
C MET A 78 -5.89 3.13 0.87
N GLN A 79 -6.18 1.95 1.45
CA GLN A 79 -7.17 1.81 2.51
C GLN A 79 -6.77 0.78 3.57
N VAL A 80 -7.23 0.99 4.80
CA VAL A 80 -7.13 0.06 5.93
C VAL A 80 -8.51 -0.12 6.56
N ASN A 81 -9.10 -1.31 6.47
CA ASN A 81 -10.44 -1.61 6.99
C ASN A 81 -11.49 -0.57 6.53
N GLY A 82 -11.43 -0.16 5.25
CA GLY A 82 -12.31 0.83 4.65
C GLY A 82 -11.95 2.30 4.94
N TRP A 83 -10.97 2.57 5.80
CA TRP A 83 -10.49 3.93 6.04
C TRP A 83 -9.50 4.35 4.96
N ASP A 84 -9.71 5.53 4.38
CA ASP A 84 -8.80 6.13 3.42
C ASP A 84 -7.44 6.46 4.05
N MET A 85 -6.36 6.06 3.37
CA MET A 85 -4.97 6.28 3.79
C MET A 85 -4.21 7.24 2.87
N THR A 86 -4.87 7.88 1.89
CA THR A 86 -4.19 8.70 0.87
C THR A 86 -3.65 10.01 1.42
N MET A 87 -4.35 10.59 2.41
CA MET A 87 -4.06 11.90 2.99
C MET A 87 -4.03 11.86 4.52
N VAL A 88 -3.30 10.89 5.08
CA VAL A 88 -3.17 10.71 6.53
C VAL A 88 -1.76 11.02 7.00
N THR A 89 -1.64 11.40 8.28
CA THR A 89 -0.33 11.46 8.93
C THR A 89 0.21 10.05 9.19
N HIS A 90 1.52 9.95 9.34
CA HIS A 90 2.18 8.67 9.64
C HIS A 90 1.59 8.00 10.89
N ASP A 91 1.43 8.78 11.98
CA ASP A 91 0.87 8.26 13.24
C ASP A 91 -0.60 7.84 13.10
N ARG A 92 -1.40 8.53 12.27
CA ARG A 92 -2.78 8.11 11.98
C ARG A 92 -2.80 6.77 11.25
N ALA A 93 -1.94 6.58 10.25
CA ALA A 93 -1.82 5.29 9.55
C ALA A 93 -1.43 4.17 10.52
N ARG A 94 -0.39 4.40 11.34
CA ARG A 94 0.05 3.47 12.39
C ARG A 94 -1.10 3.09 13.33
N LYS A 95 -1.82 4.07 13.89
CA LYS A 95 -2.95 3.84 14.79
C LYS A 95 -4.05 3.00 14.17
N ARG A 96 -4.33 3.17 12.86
CA ARG A 96 -5.33 2.37 12.14
C ARG A 96 -4.90 0.92 11.97
N LEU A 97 -3.63 0.68 11.69
CA LEU A 97 -3.07 -0.68 11.54
C LEU A 97 -2.97 -1.42 12.88
N THR A 98 -2.67 -0.73 13.99
CA THR A 98 -2.35 -1.34 15.28
C THR A 98 -3.50 -1.37 16.28
N LYS A 99 -4.76 -1.21 15.85
CA LYS A 99 -5.90 -1.35 16.75
C LYS A 99 -5.94 -2.73 17.40
N LYS A 100 -5.99 -2.78 18.74
CA LYS A 100 -5.92 -4.03 19.51
C LYS A 100 -7.16 -4.91 19.39
N ASN A 101 -8.33 -4.30 19.15
CA ASN A 101 -9.61 -5.01 19.01
C ASN A 101 -9.90 -5.47 17.57
N GLU A 102 -8.99 -5.26 16.63
CA GLU A 102 -9.13 -5.67 15.23
C GLU A 102 -8.07 -6.75 14.94
N GLY A 103 -8.45 -8.02 15.05
CA GLY A 103 -7.57 -9.17 14.76
C GLY A 103 -7.31 -9.36 13.26
N VAL A 104 -8.10 -8.74 12.39
CA VAL A 104 -7.96 -8.81 10.93
C VAL A 104 -7.84 -7.40 10.36
N VAL A 105 -6.91 -7.22 9.42
CA VAL A 105 -6.71 -5.98 8.68
C VAL A 105 -6.84 -6.23 7.19
N ARG A 106 -7.79 -5.55 6.56
CA ARG A 106 -8.04 -5.58 5.12
C ARG A 106 -7.42 -4.34 4.49
N LEU A 107 -6.44 -4.55 3.63
CA LEU A 107 -5.75 -3.53 2.89
C LEU A 107 -6.28 -3.46 1.46
N LEU A 108 -6.39 -2.25 0.95
CA LEU A 108 -6.41 -1.98 -0.49
C LEU A 108 -5.07 -1.36 -0.85
N VAL A 109 -4.34 -1.97 -1.76
CA VAL A 109 -2.99 -1.51 -2.15
C VAL A 109 -2.89 -1.31 -3.65
N THR A 110 -2.01 -0.40 -4.09
CA THR A 110 -1.53 -0.37 -5.48
C THR A 110 -0.09 -0.85 -5.55
N ARG A 111 0.24 -1.51 -6.65
CA ARG A 111 1.56 -2.10 -6.90
C ARG A 111 2.00 -1.78 -8.32
N LYS A 112 3.17 -1.16 -8.46
CA LYS A 112 3.70 -0.72 -9.77
C LYS A 112 3.80 -1.86 -10.79
N SER A 113 4.29 -3.02 -10.38
CA SER A 113 4.41 -4.17 -11.27
C SER A 113 3.07 -4.65 -11.82
N LEU A 114 1.99 -4.56 -11.04
CA LEU A 114 0.64 -4.87 -11.53
C LEU A 114 0.14 -3.83 -12.51
N GLU A 115 0.42 -2.55 -12.28
CA GLU A 115 0.09 -1.48 -13.21
C GLU A 115 0.79 -1.64 -14.55
N GLU A 116 2.08 -2.01 -14.55
CA GLU A 116 2.86 -2.27 -15.76
C GLU A 116 2.29 -3.46 -16.56
N VAL A 117 1.95 -4.56 -15.89
CA VAL A 117 1.34 -5.74 -16.53
C VAL A 117 0.00 -5.39 -17.17
N VAL A 118 -0.85 -4.60 -16.49
CA VAL A 118 -2.14 -4.17 -17.05
C VAL A 118 -1.94 -3.20 -18.22
N LYS A 119 -1.00 -2.26 -18.13
CA LYS A 119 -0.64 -1.37 -19.25
C LYS A 119 -0.16 -2.16 -20.48
N GLN A 120 0.69 -3.16 -20.29
CA GLN A 120 1.16 -4.03 -21.37
C GLN A 120 0.01 -4.85 -21.98
N SER A 121 -0.89 -5.39 -21.16
CA SER A 121 -2.06 -6.14 -21.61
C SER A 121 -3.02 -5.27 -22.44
N MET A 122 -3.31 -4.05 -21.98
CA MET A 122 -4.16 -3.08 -22.67
C MET A 122 -3.55 -2.63 -24.01
N ASN A 123 -2.24 -2.40 -24.07
CA ASN A 123 -1.56 -2.01 -25.31
C ASN A 123 -1.52 -3.13 -26.36
N LYS A 124 -1.62 -4.40 -25.93
CA LYS A 124 -1.66 -5.56 -26.84
C LYS A 124 -3.02 -5.73 -27.54
N TYR A 125 -4.07 -5.10 -27.02
CA TYR A 125 -5.42 -5.12 -27.59
C TYR A 125 -5.97 -3.68 -27.70
N PRO A 126 -5.53 -2.90 -28.70
CA PRO A 126 -6.13 -1.59 -28.96
C PRO A 126 -7.64 -1.79 -29.20
N ARG A 127 -8.47 -0.99 -28.50
CA ARG A 127 -9.91 -0.96 -28.76
C ARG A 127 -10.11 -0.56 -30.23
N GLN A 128 -10.78 -1.43 -31.00
CA GLN A 128 -11.23 -1.11 -32.36
C GLN A 128 -12.22 0.06 -32.33
#